data_AF-A0A6P1FG86-F1
#
_entry.id   AF-A0A6P1FG86-F1
#
_cell.length_a   1.000
_cell.length_b   1.000
_cell.length_c   1.000
_cell.angle_alpha   90.00
_cell.angle_beta   90.00
_cell.angle_gamma   90.00
#
_symmetry.space_group_name_H-M   'P 1'
#
loop_
_entity.id
_entity.type
_entity.pdbx_description
1 polymer ?
#
loop_
_entity_poly.entity_id
_entity_poly.type
_entity_poly.pdbx_seq_one_letter_code
_entity_poly.pdbx_strand_id
1 'polypeptide(L)'
;MQRSPGEIAGTVLVVLSAIGLPVAAFAYGAGYELAFFGLITAFAAGITGLGVHVAAREARLRRGADPEGRPRRPSAQSARRDGGVS
;
A
#
# COMPACT_ATOMS: atom_id res chain seq x y z
N MET A 1 0.80 2.77 17.50
CA MET A 1 0.08 2.54 16.23
C MET A 1 1.02 1.86 15.24
N GLN A 2 0.83 0.58 14.91
CA GLN A 2 1.70 -0.13 13.96
C GLN A 2 1.32 0.26 12.52
N ARG A 3 2.29 0.76 11.74
CA ARG A 3 2.14 1.02 10.29
C ARG A 3 1.99 -0.32 9.55
N SER A 4 1.18 -0.36 8.49
CA SER A 4 1.10 -1.58 7.67
C SER A 4 2.39 -1.75 6.85
N PRO A 5 2.75 -3.00 6.48
CA PRO A 5 3.88 -3.23 5.57
C PRO A 5 3.79 -2.44 4.26
N GLY A 6 2.57 -2.27 3.71
CA GLY A 6 2.34 -1.47 2.51
C GLY A 6 2.58 0.03 2.71
N GLU A 7 2.20 0.60 3.86
CA GLU A 7 2.52 2.01 4.17
C GLU A 7 4.03 2.23 4.23
N ILE A 8 4.78 1.30 4.84
CA ILE A 8 6.24 1.38 4.96
C ILE A 8 6.89 1.23 3.59
N ALA A 9 6.57 0.16 2.85
CA ALA A 9 7.14 -0.09 1.53
C ALA A 9 6.88 1.08 0.57
N GLY A 10 5.66 1.61 0.55
CA GLY A 10 5.32 2.79 -0.24
C GLY A 10 6.12 4.02 0.16
N THR A 11 6.29 4.26 1.48
CA THR A 11 7.10 5.40 1.97
C THR A 11 8.57 5.27 1.55
N VAL A 12 9.16 4.09 1.75
CA VAL A 12 10.57 3.83 1.39
C VAL A 12 10.78 4.05 -0.10
N LEU A 13 9.89 3.52 -0.94
CA LEU A 13 9.99 3.68 -2.39
C LEU A 13 9.88 5.15 -2.80
N VAL A 14 8.96 5.92 -2.22
CA VAL A 14 8.83 7.36 -2.48
C VAL A 14 10.11 8.11 -2.09
N VAL A 15 10.70 7.80 -0.93
CA VAL A 15 11.94 8.45 -0.47
C VAL A 15 13.10 8.14 -1.40
N LEU A 16 13.28 6.87 -1.78
CA LEU A 16 14.32 6.47 -2.73
C LEU A 16 14.13 7.15 -4.10
N SER A 17 12.90 7.21 -4.60
CA SER A 17 12.57 7.92 -5.83
C SER A 17 12.82 9.42 -5.75
N ALA A 18 12.50 10.06 -4.62
CA ALA A 18 12.74 11.48 -4.42
C ALA A 18 14.24 11.85 -4.41
N ILE A 19 15.11 10.91 -4.02
CA ILE A 19 16.57 11.06 -4.10
C ILE A 19 17.08 10.70 -5.51
N GLY A 20 16.54 9.63 -6.11
CA GLY A 20 16.95 9.17 -7.43
C GLY A 20 16.57 10.14 -8.56
N LEU A 21 15.42 10.83 -8.46
CA LEU A 21 14.96 11.76 -9.48
C LEU A 21 15.96 12.89 -9.73
N PRO A 22 16.40 13.66 -8.72
CA PRO A 22 17.39 14.72 -8.91
C PRO A 22 18.72 14.17 -9.44
N VAL A 23 19.19 13.04 -8.91
CA VAL A 23 20.45 12.42 -9.35
C VAL A 23 20.38 12.07 -10.84
N ALA A 24 19.30 11.42 -11.28
CA ALA A 24 19.10 11.08 -12.70
C ALA A 24 18.91 12.33 -13.57
N ALA A 25 18.20 13.36 -13.06
CA ALA A 25 18.01 14.62 -13.76
C ALA A 25 19.32 15.34 -14.04
N PHE A 26 20.17 15.47 -13.02
CA PHE A 26 21.49 16.10 -13.17
C PHE A 26 22.41 15.28 -14.06
N ALA A 27 22.42 13.95 -13.93
CA ALA A 27 23.21 13.09 -14.80
C ALA A 27 22.78 13.22 -16.27
N TYR A 28 21.49 13.22 -16.55
CA TYR A 28 20.99 13.43 -17.91
C TYR A 28 21.37 14.83 -18.44
N GLY A 29 21.22 15.87 -17.62
CA GLY A 29 21.64 17.23 -17.96
C GLY A 29 23.15 17.38 -18.20
N ALA A 30 23.96 16.50 -17.60
CA ALA A 30 25.40 16.43 -17.81
C ALA A 30 25.81 15.63 -19.07
N GLY A 31 24.85 15.15 -19.86
CA GLY A 31 25.10 14.42 -21.10
C GLY A 31 25.19 12.90 -20.93
N TYR A 32 24.78 12.31 -19.80
CA TYR A 32 24.67 10.86 -19.68
C TYR A 32 23.30 10.40 -20.17
N GLU A 33 23.19 10.00 -21.44
CA GLU A 33 21.89 9.71 -22.08
C GLU A 33 21.15 8.54 -21.42
N LEU A 34 21.87 7.53 -20.93
CA LEU A 34 21.26 6.42 -20.20
C LEU A 34 20.57 6.85 -18.90
N ALA A 35 20.91 8.01 -18.32
CA ALA A 35 20.25 8.55 -17.15
C ALA A 35 18.79 8.94 -17.42
N PHE A 36 18.40 9.11 -18.69
CA PHE A 36 16.99 9.29 -19.08
C PHE A 36 16.12 8.11 -18.66
N PHE A 37 16.60 6.87 -18.79
CA PHE A 37 15.89 5.70 -18.29
C PHE A 37 15.79 5.75 -16.77
N GLY A 38 16.86 6.15 -16.08
CA GLY A 38 16.86 6.36 -14.64
C GLY A 38 15.80 7.38 -14.19
N LEU A 39 15.65 8.49 -14.93
CA LEU A 39 14.61 9.50 -14.70
C LEU A 39 13.21 8.91 -14.77
N ILE A 40 12.89 8.21 -15.86
CA ILE A 40 11.58 7.57 -16.05
C ILE A 40 11.32 6.53 -14.96
N THR A 41 12.30 5.67 -14.68
CA THR A 41 12.18 4.63 -13.66
C THR A 41 11.96 5.24 -12.27
N ALA A 42 12.74 6.25 -11.89
CA ALA A 42 12.60 6.90 -10.59
C ALA A 42 11.25 7.62 -10.46
N PHE A 43 10.75 8.24 -11.54
CA PHE A 43 9.43 8.87 -11.57
C PHE A 43 8.31 7.85 -11.41
N ALA A 44 8.32 6.79 -12.24
CA ALA A 44 7.32 5.73 -12.19
C ALA A 44 7.31 5.03 -10.83
N ALA A 45 8.49 4.74 -10.27
CA ALA A 45 8.64 4.19 -8.93
C ALA A 45 8.07 5.12 -7.86
N GLY A 46 8.28 6.44 -7.99
CA GLY A 46 7.77 7.43 -7.03
C GLY A 46 6.24 7.48 -7.00
N ILE A 47 5.62 7.55 -8.19
CA ILE A 47 4.15 7.52 -8.31
C ILE A 47 3.58 6.18 -7.81
N THR A 48 4.25 5.07 -8.14
CA THR A 48 3.84 3.74 -7.67
C THR A 48 3.92 3.63 -6.15
N GLY A 49 5.02 4.08 -5.54
CA GLY A 49 5.20 4.09 -4.09
C GLY A 49 4.16 4.93 -3.38
N LEU A 50 3.82 6.09 -3.95
CA LEU A 50 2.76 6.95 -3.43
C LEU A 50 1.39 6.24 -3.47
N GLY A 51 1.05 5.60 -4.59
CA GLY A 51 -0.18 4.82 -4.73
C GLY A 51 -0.26 3.68 -3.72
N VAL A 52 0.81 2.91 -3.56
CA VAL A 52 0.90 1.82 -2.57
C VAL A 52 0.73 2.36 -1.15
N HIS A 53 1.38 3.48 -0.82
CA HIS A 53 1.28 4.09 0.50
C HIS A 53 -0.16 4.52 0.81
N VAL A 54 -0.81 5.25 -0.10
CA VAL A 54 -2.18 5.74 0.06
C VAL A 54 -3.17 4.57 0.15
N ALA A 55 -3.07 3.59 -0.75
CA ALA A 55 -3.95 2.42 -0.74
C ALA A 55 -3.83 1.62 0.58
N ALA A 56 -2.60 1.44 1.08
CA ALA A 56 -2.37 0.75 2.34
C ALA A 56 -2.90 1.54 3.55
N ARG A 57 -2.80 2.88 3.50
CA ARG A 57 -3.35 3.78 4.52
C ARG A 57 -4.88 3.73 4.54
N GLU A 58 -5.52 3.81 3.38
CA GLU A 58 -6.96 3.66 3.26
C GLU A 58 -7.45 2.28 3.74
N ALA A 59 -6.75 1.20 3.37
CA ALA A 59 -7.09 -0.14 3.81
C ALA A 59 -6.98 -0.33 5.34
N ARG A 60 -6.07 0.41 6.01
CA ARG A 60 -6.03 0.44 7.48
C ARG A 60 -7.20 1.23 8.06
N LEU A 61 -7.51 2.40 7.51
CA LEU A 61 -8.63 3.22 7.95
C LEU A 61 -9.96 2.48 7.81
N ARG A 62 -10.20 1.79 6.69
CA ARG A 62 -11.40 0.96 6.48
C ARG A 62 -11.54 -0.17 7.50
N ARG A 63 -10.42 -0.76 7.95
CA ARG A 63 -10.41 -1.80 9.00
C ARG A 63 -10.60 -1.23 10.41
N GLY A 64 -10.07 -0.05 10.67
CA GLY A 64 -10.22 0.65 11.96
C GLY A 64 -11.58 1.32 12.13
N ALA A 65 -12.33 1.52 11.04
CA ALA A 65 -13.63 2.16 11.02
C ALA A 65 -14.81 1.17 11.09
N ASP A 66 -14.60 -0.10 11.49
CA ASP A 66 -15.73 -0.97 11.88
C ASP A 66 -16.42 -0.33 13.09
N PRO A 67 -17.58 0.34 12.93
CA PRO A 67 -18.08 1.29 13.92
C PRO A 67 -18.63 0.63 15.17
N GLU A 68 -18.87 -0.68 15.15
CA GLU A 68 -19.71 -1.32 16.15
C GLU A 68 -19.03 -2.34 17.05
N GLY A 69 -17.76 -2.72 16.81
CA GLY A 69 -17.08 -3.70 17.66
C GLY A 69 -17.87 -4.99 17.89
N ARG A 70 -18.83 -5.32 17.01
CA ARG A 70 -19.68 -6.48 17.21
C ARG A 70 -18.87 -7.72 16.85
N PRO A 71 -18.69 -8.66 17.79
CA PRO A 71 -18.16 -9.97 17.42
C PRO A 71 -19.08 -10.54 16.34
N ARG A 72 -18.49 -11.06 15.25
CA ARG A 72 -19.22 -11.85 14.25
C ARG A 72 -19.96 -12.93 15.03
N ARG A 73 -21.28 -12.77 15.20
CA ARG A 73 -22.10 -13.79 15.86
C ARG A 73 -21.87 -15.09 15.09
N PRO A 74 -21.47 -16.19 15.74
CA PRO A 74 -21.54 -17.50 15.14
C PRO A 74 -22.96 -17.64 14.61
N SER A 75 -23.10 -17.93 13.31
CA SER A 75 -24.40 -18.12 12.71
C SER A 75 -25.14 -19.16 13.55
N ALA A 76 -26.27 -18.75 14.14
CA ALA A 76 -27.21 -19.62 14.86
C ALA A 76 -27.89 -20.65 13.92
N GLN A 77 -27.22 -20.98 12.83
CA GLN A 77 -27.64 -21.90 11.78
C GLN A 77 -27.08 -23.31 12.02
N SER A 78 -26.05 -23.49 12.85
CA SER A 78 -25.60 -24.84 13.27
C SER A 78 -26.52 -25.46 14.33
N ALA A 79 -27.17 -24.67 15.18
CA ALA A 79 -28.04 -25.20 16.24
C ALA A 79 -29.43 -25.65 15.76
N ARG A 80 -29.81 -25.33 14.52
CA ARG A 80 -31.13 -25.68 13.95
C ARG A 80 -31.11 -26.91 13.04
N ARG A 81 -29.93 -27.51 12.82
CA ARG A 81 -29.78 -28.67 11.92
C ARG A 81 -29.71 -30.04 12.62
N ASP A 82 -29.64 -30.05 13.95
CA ASP A 82 -29.59 -31.29 14.75
C ASP A 82 -30.93 -31.65 15.44
N GLY A 83 -32.00 -30.90 15.16
CA GLY A 83 -33.33 -31.10 15.78
C GLY A 83 -34.35 -31.89 14.95
N GLY A 84 -33.96 -32.44 13.79
CA GLY A 84 -34.85 -33.23 12.92
C GLY A 84 -34.80 -34.73 13.23
N VAL A 85 -35.30 -35.12 14.40
CA VAL A 85 -35.60 -36.51 14.80
C VAL A 85 -36.73 -37.06 13.90
N SER A 86 -36.45 -38.10 13.12
CA SER A 86 -36.94 -39.51 13.28
C SER A 86 -38.45 -39.67 13.34
#